data_AF-A0A9N9MC70-F1
#
_entry.id   AF-A0A9N9MC70-F1
#
_cell.length_a   1.000
_cell.length_b   1.000
_cell.length_c   1.000
_cell.angle_alpha   90.00
_cell.angle_beta   90.00
_cell.angle_gamma   90.00
#
_symmetry.space_group_name_H-M   'P 1'
#
loop_
_entity.id
_entity.type
_entity.pdbx_description
1 polymer ?
#
loop_
_entity_poly.entity_id
_entity_poly.type
_entity_poly.pdbx_seq_one_letter_code
_entity_poly.pdbx_strand_id
1 'polypeptide(L)' 'MADAPAVPGRPMKYPYTFSAKIAQFPYKFYFKNNFLCRWYLVGILAALPLFKKISNMANSPENVAKWAEIRRKQAEGHH' A
#
# COMPACT_ATOMS: atom_id res chain seq x y z
N MET A 1 -22.99 -34.29 5.20
CA MET A 1 -22.74 -33.77 6.56
C MET A 1 -22.79 -32.26 6.45
N ALA A 2 -23.81 -31.65 7.03
CA ALA A 2 -24.10 -30.23 6.88
C ALA A 2 -23.10 -29.39 7.67
N ASP A 3 -22.42 -28.47 6.99
CA ASP A 3 -21.58 -27.45 7.61
C ASP A 3 -22.41 -26.63 8.59
N ALA A 4 -22.11 -26.74 9.90
CA ALA A 4 -22.73 -25.93 10.92
C ALA A 4 -22.44 -24.44 10.64
N PRO A 5 -23.44 -23.54 10.71
CA PRO A 5 -23.19 -22.11 10.51
C PRO A 5 -22.26 -21.63 11.63
N ALA A 6 -21.10 -21.10 11.24
CA ALA A 6 -20.15 -20.51 12.18
C ALA A 6 -20.87 -19.49 13.06
N VAL A 7 -20.90 -19.75 14.37
CA VAL A 7 -21.53 -18.86 15.36
C VAL A 7 -20.89 -17.47 15.19
N PRO A 8 -21.68 -16.41 14.91
CA PRO A 8 -21.12 -15.07 14.78
C PRO A 8 -20.50 -14.72 16.13
N GLY A 9 -19.17 -14.56 16.14
CA GLY A 9 -18.43 -14.16 17.33
C GLY A 9 -19.03 -12.88 17.92
N ARG A 10 -19.04 -12.78 19.26
CA ARG A 10 -19.63 -11.64 19.99
C ARG A 10 -19.17 -10.32 19.36
N PRO A 11 -20.09 -9.44 18.92
CA PRO A 11 -19.71 -8.16 18.33
C PRO A 11 -18.94 -7.31 19.34
N MET A 12 -17.96 -6.56 18.84
CA MET A 12 -17.15 -5.66 19.65
C MET A 12 -18.02 -4.63 20.37
N LYS A 13 -17.73 -4.32 21.64
CA LYS A 13 -18.54 -3.42 22.49
C LYS A 13 -18.73 -2.01 21.89
N TYR A 14 -17.75 -1.52 21.11
CA TYR A 14 -17.76 -0.19 20.51
C TYR A 14 -17.60 -0.27 18.98
N PRO A 15 -18.66 -0.63 18.23
CA PRO A 15 -18.61 -0.90 16.79
C PRO A 15 -18.45 0.36 15.91
N TYR A 16 -18.43 1.54 16.51
CA TYR A 16 -18.31 2.82 15.81
C TYR A 16 -16.88 3.35 15.77
N THR A 17 -15.94 2.74 16.50
CA THR A 17 -14.53 3.12 16.42
C THR A 17 -13.95 2.70 15.06
N PHE A 18 -12.94 3.42 14.61
CA PHE A 18 -12.32 3.14 13.31
C PHE A 18 -11.75 1.72 13.24
N SER A 19 -11.12 1.25 14.32
CA SER A 19 -10.60 -0.12 14.42
C SER A 19 -11.72 -1.17 14.39
N ALA A 20 -12.89 -0.89 15.00
CA ALA A 20 -14.02 -1.80 14.96
C ALA A 20 -14.62 -1.93 13.56
N LYS A 21 -14.71 -0.83 12.82
CA LYS A 21 -15.19 -0.82 11.42
C LYS A 21 -14.27 -1.63 10.50
N ILE A 22 -12.96 -1.54 10.71
CA ILE A 22 -11.97 -2.36 10.00
C ILE A 22 -12.18 -3.84 10.34
N ALA A 23 -12.24 -4.20 11.62
CA ALA A 23 -12.39 -5.60 12.05
C ALA A 23 -13.70 -6.25 11.53
N GLN A 24 -14.77 -5.46 11.40
CA GLN A 24 -16.08 -5.93 10.93
C GLN A 24 -16.20 -5.90 9.40
N PHE A 25 -15.24 -5.33 8.68
CA PHE A 25 -15.31 -5.25 7.22
C PHE A 25 -15.23 -6.67 6.61
N PRO A 26 -16.13 -7.04 5.68
CA PRO A 26 -16.18 -8.40 5.15
C PRO A 26 -15.11 -8.62 4.08
N TYR A 27 -13.83 -8.62 4.48
CA TYR A 27 -12.68 -8.77 3.58
C TYR A 27 -12.83 -9.97 2.65
N LYS A 28 -13.15 -11.16 3.19
CA LYS A 28 -13.29 -12.39 2.41
C LYS A 28 -14.32 -12.27 1.28
N PHE A 29 -15.42 -11.54 1.50
CA PHE A 29 -16.45 -11.34 0.49
C PHE A 29 -15.91 -10.50 -0.67
N TYR A 30 -15.29 -9.35 -0.37
CA TYR A 30 -14.71 -8.48 -1.40
C TYR A 30 -13.55 -9.13 -2.15
N PHE A 31 -12.69 -9.89 -1.48
CA PHE A 31 -11.61 -10.61 -2.14
C PHE A 31 -12.08 -11.69 -3.12
N LYS A 32 -13.19 -12.36 -2.83
CA LYS A 32 -13.77 -13.38 -3.72
C LYS A 32 -14.60 -12.78 -4.84
N ASN A 33 -15.40 -11.76 -4.54
CA ASN A 33 -16.39 -11.23 -5.48
C ASN A 33 -15.86 -10.06 -6.34
N ASN A 34 -14.85 -9.33 -5.86
CA ASN A 34 -14.30 -8.19 -6.59
C ASN A 34 -12.96 -8.56 -7.26
N PHE A 35 -12.99 -8.68 -8.59
CA PHE A 35 -11.78 -8.95 -9.38
C PHE A 35 -10.71 -7.88 -9.17
N LEU A 36 -11.12 -6.61 -8.99
CA LEU A 36 -10.21 -5.49 -8.85
C LEU A 36 -9.37 -5.65 -7.59
N CYS A 37 -9.99 -5.97 -6.44
CA CYS A 37 -9.26 -6.16 -5.19
C CYS A 37 -8.19 -7.26 -5.30
N ARG A 38 -8.50 -8.36 -5.98
CA ARG A 38 -7.57 -9.47 -6.17
C ARG A 38 -6.40 -9.08 -7.07
N TRP A 39 -6.68 -8.52 -8.24
CA TRP A 39 -5.65 -8.20 -9.23
C TRP A 39 -4.84 -6.96 -8.87
N TYR A 40 -5.42 -6.02 -8.14
CA TYR A 40 -4.72 -4.83 -7.68
C TYR A 40 -3.60 -5.18 -6.70
N LEU A 41 -3.84 -6.10 -5.77
CA LEU A 41 -2.80 -6.58 -4.84
C LEU A 41 -1.69 -7.35 -5.56
N VAL A 42 -2.05 -8.21 -6.52
CA VAL A 42 -1.06 -8.91 -7.35
C VAL A 42 -0.24 -7.90 -8.17
N GLY A 43 -0.88 -6.90 -8.76
CA GLY A 43 -0.23 -5.84 -9.53
C GLY A 43 0.73 -5.02 -8.68
N ILE A 44 0.33 -4.62 -7.47
CA ILE A 44 1.23 -3.93 -6.52
C ILE A 44 2.43 -4.82 -6.19
N LEU A 45 2.21 -6.09 -5.83
CA LEU A 45 3.30 -6.99 -5.47
C LEU A 45 4.27 -7.23 -6.63
N ALA A 46 3.75 -7.36 -7.85
CA ALA A 46 4.56 -7.47 -9.05
C ALA A 46 5.33 -6.18 -9.38
N ALA A 47 4.74 -5.02 -9.08
CA ALA A 47 5.36 -3.72 -9.34
C ALA A 47 6.41 -3.33 -8.28
N LEU A 48 6.31 -3.82 -7.04
CA LEU A 48 7.26 -3.53 -5.96
C LEU A 48 8.74 -3.74 -6.35
N PRO A 49 9.17 -4.87 -6.95
CA PRO A 49 10.58 -5.04 -7.35
C PRO A 49 10.99 -4.06 -8.47
N LEU A 50 10.08 -3.72 -9.38
CA LEU A 50 10.32 -2.74 -10.44
C LEU A 50 10.56 -1.35 -9.83
N PHE A 51 9.64 -0.90 -8.97
CA PHE A 51 9.77 0.38 -8.27
C PHE A 51 10.98 0.42 -7.35
N LYS A 52 11.34 -0.69 -6.70
CA LYS A 52 12.56 -0.78 -5.89
C LYS A 52 13.81 -0.56 -6.74
N LYS A 53 13.90 -1.16 -7.93
CA LYS A 53 15.03 -0.93 -8.84
C LYS A 53 15.12 0.52 -9.29
N ILE A 54 13.99 1.12 -9.68
CA ILE A 54 13.92 2.53 -10.09
C ILE A 54 14.33 3.44 -8.92
N SER A 55 13.81 3.19 -7.73
CA SER A 55 14.13 3.96 -6.52
C SER A 55 15.61 3.85 -6.15
N ASN A 56 16.20 2.67 -6.23
CA ASN A 56 17.64 2.48 -5.98
C ASN A 56 18.51 3.22 -7.00
N MET A 57 18.11 3.23 -8.27
CA MET A 57 18.84 3.96 -9.32
C MET A 57 18.74 5.46 -9.13
N ALA A 58 17.53 5.97 -8.82
CA ALA A 58 17.29 7.37 -8.56
C ALA A 58 18.08 7.89 -7.34
N ASN A 59 18.20 7.07 -6.30
CA ASN A 59 18.95 7.38 -5.07
C ASN A 59 20.42 6.91 -5.10
N SER A 60 20.95 6.59 -6.28
CA SER A 60 22.38 6.29 -6.40
C SER A 60 23.22 7.50 -5.96
N PRO A 61 24.37 7.30 -5.29
CA PRO A 61 25.17 8.39 -4.72
C PRO A 61 25.60 9.41 -5.79
N GLU A 62 25.88 8.94 -7.02
CA GLU A 62 26.20 9.79 -8.15
C GLU A 62 25.02 10.69 -8.57
N ASN A 63 23.81 10.16 -8.58
CA ASN A 63 22.63 10.92 -8.97
C ASN A 63 22.25 11.93 -7.89
N VAL A 64 22.38 11.55 -6.61
CA VAL A 64 22.19 12.48 -5.47
C VAL A 64 23.20 13.63 -5.52
N ALA A 65 24.47 13.35 -5.83
CA ALA A 65 25.50 14.38 -5.99
C ALA A 65 25.18 15.33 -7.16
N LYS A 66 24.79 14.80 -8.32
CA LYS A 66 24.36 15.61 -9.47
C LYS A 66 23.16 16.50 -9.14
N TRP A 67 22.15 15.97 -8.45
CA TRP A 67 20.99 16.75 -8.00
C TRP A 67 21.34 17.79 -6.95
N ALA A 68 22.34 17.55 -6.09
CA ALA A 68 22.85 18.54 -5.16
C ALA A 68 23.56 19.69 -5.90
N GLU A 69 24.38 19.38 -6.90
CA GLU A 69 25.06 20.39 -7.74
C GLU A 69 24.08 21.22 -8.58
N ILE A 70 23.07 20.59 -9.19
CA ILE A 70 22.02 21.30 -9.93
C ILE A 70 21.28 22.26 -9.00
N ARG A 71 20.91 21.82 -7.80
CA ARG A 71 20.25 22.68 -6.81
C ARG A 71 21.14 23.82 -6.32
N ARG A 72 22.45 23.59 -6.19
CA ARG A 72 23.41 24.65 -5.84
C ARG A 72 23.49 25.72 -6.92
N LYS A 73 23.61 25.31 -8.19
CA LYS A 73 23.62 26.23 -9.35
C LYS A 73 22.30 26.99 -9.50
N GLN A 74 21.17 26.33 -9.22
CA GLN A 74 19.86 27.00 -9.20
C GLN A 74 19.78 28.01 -8.05
N ALA A 75 20.20 27.65 -6.84
CA ALA A 75 20.22 28.59 -5.71
C ALA A 75 21.11 29.81 -6.00
N GLU A 76 22.30 29.59 -6.59
CA GLU A 76 23.23 30.65 -7.00
C GLU A 76 22.64 31.58 -8.09
N GLY A 77 21.81 31.07 -9.01
CA GLY A 77 21.17 31.87 -10.06
C GLY A 77 19.87 32.59 -9.66
N HIS A 78 19.38 32.37 -8.43
CA HIS A 78 18.20 33.01 -7.86
C HIS A 78 18.56 34.11 -6.84
N HIS A 79 19.82 34.54 -6.79
CA HIS A 79 20.33 35.67 -6.00
C HIS A 79 20.68 36.87 -6.88
#